data_AF-X1VK60-F1
#
_entry.id   AF-X1VK60-F1
#
_cell.length_a   1.000
_cell.length_b   1.000
_cell.length_c   1.000
_cell.angle_alpha   90.00
_cell.angle_beta   90.00
_cell.angle_gamma   90.00
#
_symmetry.space_group_name_H-M   'P 1'
#
loop_
_entity.id
_entity.type
_entity.pdbx_description
1 polymer ?
#
loop_
_entity_poly.entity_id
_entity_poly.type
_entity_poly.pdbx_seq_one_letter_code
_entity_poly.pdbx_strand_id
1 'polypeptide(L)'
;GCERIHYGVEAGTDRILKVLKKGITLEQVREAFRLTRKAGISTLAYFMIGSPRETKEDISKTIKLAKELNPDFAHITVTTPFPATELYSQGLKEGIISYDYWREFAQNPKKDFQTIYWEKILSRKELFELLNYAYKSFYSRPGYIVKALLKVRSPGELKRKIKAGWKVLRW
;
A
#
# COMPACT_ATOMS: atom_id res chain seq x y z
N GLY A 1 -7.50 -24.16 10.87
CA GLY A 1 -8.24 -23.63 9.70
C GLY A 1 -7.53 -22.39 9.17
N CYS A 2 -8.08 -21.70 8.16
CA CYS A 2 -7.49 -20.49 7.54
C CYS A 2 -7.09 -19.43 8.59
N GLU A 3 -5.84 -18.97 8.57
CA GLU A 3 -5.31 -18.03 9.57
C GLU A 3 -5.44 -16.56 9.17
N ARG A 4 -5.28 -16.25 7.87
CA ARG A 4 -5.30 -14.88 7.36
C ARG A 4 -5.75 -14.80 5.92
N ILE A 5 -6.48 -13.73 5.59
CA ILE A 5 -6.80 -13.34 4.21
C ILE A 5 -6.09 -12.04 3.85
N HIS A 6 -5.53 -12.02 2.64
CA HIS A 6 -4.81 -10.91 2.05
C HIS A 6 -5.68 -10.28 0.96
N TYR A 7 -6.07 -9.03 1.16
CA TYR A 7 -6.97 -8.31 0.26
C TYR A 7 -6.20 -7.26 -0.54
N GLY A 8 -6.23 -7.35 -1.86
CA GLY A 8 -5.88 -6.25 -2.75
C GLY A 8 -7.02 -5.23 -2.76
N VAL A 9 -6.92 -4.18 -1.94
CA VAL A 9 -7.89 -3.08 -1.88
C VAL A 9 -7.54 -2.00 -2.91
N GLU A 10 -6.24 -1.81 -3.13
CA GLU A 10 -5.62 -0.89 -4.08
C GLU A 10 -5.84 0.60 -3.75
N ALA A 11 -7.07 1.10 -3.69
CA ALA A 11 -7.37 2.52 -3.53
C ALA A 11 -8.62 2.80 -2.70
N GLY A 12 -8.71 4.03 -2.17
CA GLY A 12 -9.80 4.49 -1.31
C GLY A 12 -10.93 5.25 -2.00
N THR A 13 -10.93 5.30 -3.34
CA THR A 13 -11.99 5.96 -4.11
C THR A 13 -12.42 5.09 -5.28
N ASP A 14 -13.74 4.99 -5.54
CA ASP A 14 -14.26 4.22 -6.69
C ASP A 14 -13.72 4.75 -8.02
N ARG A 15 -13.40 6.06 -8.08
CA ARG A 15 -12.76 6.69 -9.24
C ARG A 15 -11.41 6.04 -9.56
N ILE A 16 -10.54 5.88 -8.55
CA ILE A 16 -9.21 5.28 -8.77
C ILE A 16 -9.31 3.77 -8.94
N LEU A 17 -10.24 3.09 -8.27
CA LEU A 17 -10.51 1.67 -8.55
C LEU A 17 -10.91 1.44 -10.02
N LYS A 18 -11.67 2.35 -10.63
CA LYS A 18 -11.99 2.32 -12.06
C LYS A 18 -10.76 2.56 -12.93
N VAL A 19 -9.88 3.50 -12.58
CA VAL A 19 -8.62 3.71 -13.31
C VAL A 19 -7.73 2.47 -13.26
N LEU A 20 -7.67 1.80 -12.12
CA LEU A 20 -6.94 0.55 -11.93
C LEU A 20 -7.68 -0.69 -12.46
N LYS A 21 -8.89 -0.52 -13.00
CA LYS A 21 -9.75 -1.61 -13.49
C LYS A 21 -9.97 -2.74 -12.47
N LYS A 22 -10.07 -2.39 -11.18
CA LYS A 22 -10.13 -3.37 -10.09
C LYS A 22 -11.42 -4.20 -10.09
N GLY A 23 -12.53 -3.63 -10.57
CA GLY A 23 -13.82 -4.33 -10.68
C GLY A 23 -14.55 -4.57 -9.34
N ILE A 24 -14.24 -3.77 -8.31
CA ILE A 24 -14.91 -3.84 -7.00
C ILE A 24 -15.38 -2.45 -6.55
N THR A 25 -16.30 -2.41 -5.59
CA THR A 25 -16.76 -1.21 -4.91
C THR A 25 -16.20 -1.11 -3.50
N LEU A 26 -16.13 0.10 -2.94
CA LEU A 26 -15.73 0.29 -1.54
C LEU A 26 -16.68 -0.38 -0.53
N GLU A 27 -17.95 -0.57 -0.88
CA GLU A 27 -18.91 -1.30 -0.05
C GLU A 27 -18.56 -2.78 0.06
N GLN A 28 -18.24 -3.43 -1.07
CA GLN A 28 -17.77 -4.82 -1.09
C GLN A 28 -16.50 -5.00 -0.25
N VAL A 29 -15.58 -4.03 -0.30
CA VAL A 29 -14.38 -4.05 0.54
C VAL A 29 -14.76 -4.01 2.02
N ARG A 30 -15.58 -3.05 2.45
CA ARG A 30 -16.02 -2.94 3.86
C ARG A 30 -16.69 -4.23 4.34
N GLU A 31 -17.56 -4.80 3.52
CA GLU A 31 -18.27 -6.02 3.85
C GLU A 31 -17.33 -7.22 3.97
N ALA A 32 -16.38 -7.39 3.06
CA ALA A 32 -15.38 -8.46 3.12
C ALA A 32 -14.57 -8.39 4.43
N PHE A 33 -14.09 -7.20 4.80
CA PHE A 33 -13.35 -7.00 6.04
C PHE A 33 -14.21 -7.24 7.30
N ARG A 34 -15.49 -6.84 7.28
CA ARG A 34 -16.43 -7.09 8.37
C ARG A 34 -16.68 -8.58 8.56
N LEU A 35 -16.99 -9.32 7.48
CA LEU A 35 -17.23 -10.76 7.51
C LEU A 35 -15.99 -11.53 7.97
N THR A 36 -14.81 -11.17 7.47
CA THR A 36 -13.54 -11.83 7.86
C THR A 36 -13.26 -11.66 9.34
N ARG A 37 -13.47 -10.46 9.89
CA ARG A 37 -13.36 -10.20 11.33
C ARG A 37 -14.39 -10.99 12.14
N LYS A 38 -15.64 -11.07 11.68
CA LYS A 38 -16.70 -11.86 12.35
C LYS A 38 -16.33 -13.34 12.43
N ALA A 39 -15.62 -13.86 11.43
CA ALA A 39 -15.11 -15.22 11.40
C ALA A 39 -13.84 -15.43 12.27
N GLY A 40 -13.30 -14.39 12.90
CA GLY A 40 -12.06 -14.47 13.70
C GLY A 40 -10.79 -14.63 12.87
N ILE A 41 -10.85 -14.40 11.55
CA ILE A 41 -9.71 -14.57 10.64
C ILE A 41 -8.93 -13.25 10.56
N SER A 42 -7.59 -13.35 10.56
CA SER A 42 -6.74 -12.17 10.43
C SER A 42 -6.83 -11.55 9.04
N THR A 43 -6.64 -10.24 8.93
CA THR A 43 -6.69 -9.54 7.63
C THR A 43 -5.45 -8.71 7.36
N LEU A 44 -4.94 -8.76 6.13
CA LEU A 44 -3.95 -7.83 5.60
C LEU A 44 -4.56 -7.09 4.39
N ALA A 45 -4.45 -5.76 4.38
CA ALA A 45 -4.90 -4.92 3.27
C ALA A 45 -3.71 -4.39 2.46
N TYR A 46 -3.70 -4.64 1.15
CA TYR A 46 -2.77 -4.04 0.20
C TYR A 46 -3.41 -2.80 -0.44
N PHE A 47 -2.64 -1.72 -0.48
CA PHE A 47 -2.96 -0.48 -1.17
C PHE A 47 -1.78 -0.04 -2.03
N MET A 48 -2.08 0.73 -3.07
CA MET A 48 -1.10 1.35 -3.94
C MET A 48 -1.42 2.85 -4.02
N ILE A 49 -0.39 3.70 -4.01
CA ILE A 49 -0.54 5.16 -4.17
C ILE A 49 0.28 5.64 -5.37
N GLY A 50 -0.08 6.80 -5.90
CA GLY A 50 0.57 7.34 -7.10
C GLY A 50 0.17 6.59 -8.37
N SER A 51 -1.06 6.08 -8.41
CA SER A 51 -1.63 5.50 -9.63
C SER A 51 -1.91 6.58 -10.69
N PRO A 52 -2.10 6.22 -11.98
CA PRO A 52 -2.52 7.20 -12.97
C PRO A 52 -3.74 7.98 -12.53
N ARG A 53 -3.73 9.30 -12.76
CA ARG A 53 -4.83 10.21 -12.40
C ARG A 53 -5.14 10.28 -10.90
N GLU A 54 -4.31 9.71 -10.03
CA GLU A 54 -4.48 9.76 -8.58
C GLU A 54 -3.92 11.07 -8.01
N THR A 55 -4.75 11.77 -7.24
CA THR A 55 -4.37 13.04 -6.61
C THR A 55 -4.00 12.80 -5.15
N LYS A 56 -3.40 13.82 -4.52
CA LYS A 56 -3.15 13.84 -3.07
C LYS A 56 -4.44 13.65 -2.25
N GLU A 57 -5.58 14.15 -2.73
CA GLU A 57 -6.87 13.99 -2.07
C GLU A 57 -7.35 12.53 -2.11
N ASP A 58 -7.20 11.86 -3.26
CA ASP A 58 -7.51 10.43 -3.38
C ASP A 58 -6.63 9.59 -2.46
N ILE A 59 -5.32 9.87 -2.41
CA ILE A 59 -4.40 9.18 -1.50
C ILE A 59 -4.82 9.40 -0.05
N SER A 60 -5.25 10.62 0.31
CA SER A 60 -5.76 10.91 1.65
C SER A 60 -7.02 10.09 1.97
N LYS A 61 -7.92 9.90 0.99
CA LYS A 61 -9.09 9.01 1.10
C LYS A 61 -8.68 7.53 1.22
N THR A 62 -7.65 7.09 0.50
CA THR A 62 -7.02 5.76 0.63
C THR A 62 -6.50 5.53 2.05
N ILE A 63 -5.78 6.49 2.63
CA ILE A 63 -5.26 6.41 4.01
C ILE A 63 -6.41 6.40 5.01
N LYS A 64 -7.47 7.20 4.79
CA LYS A 64 -8.67 7.19 5.63
C LYS A 64 -9.34 5.83 5.61
N LEU A 65 -9.55 5.25 4.42
CA LEU A 65 -10.14 3.93 4.26
C LEU A 65 -9.29 2.85 4.93
N ALA A 66 -7.96 2.86 4.77
CA ALA A 66 -7.08 1.89 5.42
C ALA A 66 -7.28 1.87 6.94
N LYS A 67 -7.38 3.05 7.58
CA LYS A 67 -7.67 3.18 9.01
C LYS A 67 -9.08 2.72 9.37
N GLU A 68 -10.07 3.01 8.54
CA GLU A 68 -11.47 2.61 8.69
C GLU A 68 -11.64 1.08 8.65
N LEU A 69 -11.03 0.42 7.65
CA LEU A 69 -11.06 -1.04 7.50
C LEU A 69 -10.37 -1.75 8.67
N ASN A 70 -9.45 -1.06 9.36
CA ASN A 70 -8.74 -1.55 10.54
C ASN A 70 -8.18 -2.99 10.42
N PRO A 71 -7.41 -3.30 9.36
CA PRO A 71 -6.78 -4.61 9.22
C PRO A 71 -5.73 -4.87 10.30
N ASP A 72 -5.34 -6.13 10.50
CA ASP A 72 -4.18 -6.46 11.35
C ASP A 72 -2.87 -5.96 10.74
N PHE A 73 -2.79 -5.83 9.42
CA PHE A 73 -1.64 -5.30 8.70
C PHE A 73 -2.09 -4.49 7.48
N ALA A 74 -1.41 -3.38 7.21
CA ALA A 74 -1.59 -2.60 5.99
C ALA A 74 -0.26 -2.53 5.24
N HIS A 75 -0.25 -2.94 3.98
CA HIS A 75 0.90 -2.80 3.10
C HIS A 75 0.54 -1.77 2.03
N ILE A 76 1.23 -0.63 2.06
CA ILE A 76 1.04 0.45 1.10
C ILE A 76 2.33 0.57 0.29
N THR A 77 2.22 0.65 -1.04
CA THR A 77 3.36 0.83 -1.94
C THR A 77 3.12 1.98 -2.91
N VAL A 78 4.19 2.52 -3.49
CA VAL A 78 4.06 3.42 -4.65
C VAL A 78 3.87 2.56 -5.90
N THR A 79 2.95 2.97 -6.76
CA THR A 79 2.60 2.26 -7.98
C THR A 79 3.78 2.18 -8.93
N THR A 80 4.23 0.96 -9.22
CA THR A 80 5.32 0.69 -10.15
C THR A 80 4.76 0.07 -11.45
N PRO A 81 4.98 0.70 -12.62
CA PRO A 81 4.65 0.11 -13.91
C PRO A 81 5.57 -1.07 -14.25
N PHE A 82 5.10 -2.30 -14.07
CA PHE A 82 5.86 -3.52 -14.41
C PHE A 82 5.82 -3.81 -15.92
N PRO A 83 6.86 -4.42 -16.51
CA PRO A 83 6.92 -4.64 -17.94
C PRO A 83 5.79 -5.57 -18.39
N ALA A 84 5.37 -5.44 -19.65
CA ALA A 84 4.25 -6.18 -20.24
C ALA A 84 2.88 -5.95 -19.57
N THR A 85 2.74 -4.98 -18.66
CA THR A 85 1.43 -4.54 -18.15
C THR A 85 0.84 -3.41 -19.00
N GLU A 86 -0.49 -3.28 -19.00
CA GLU A 86 -1.15 -2.15 -19.65
C GLU A 86 -0.66 -0.80 -19.10
N LEU A 87 -0.41 -0.72 -17.79
CA LEU A 87 0.13 0.46 -17.14
C LEU A 87 1.50 0.85 -17.71
N TYR A 88 2.37 -0.12 -17.96
CA TYR A 88 3.67 0.14 -18.57
C TYR A 88 3.55 0.59 -20.03
N SER A 89 2.71 -0.07 -20.82
CA SER A 89 2.42 0.36 -22.19
C SER A 89 1.84 1.78 -22.24
N GLN A 90 0.99 2.14 -21.29
CA GLN A 90 0.47 3.51 -21.14
C GLN A 90 1.58 4.48 -20.75
N GLY A 91 2.46 4.10 -19.82
CA GLY A 91 3.60 4.93 -19.39
C GLY A 91 4.57 5.25 -20.52
N LEU A 92 4.85 4.29 -21.41
CA LEU A 92 5.63 4.53 -22.64
C LEU A 92 4.94 5.52 -23.58
N LYS A 93 3.63 5.32 -23.84
CA LYS A 93 2.85 6.19 -24.73
C LYS A 93 2.73 7.62 -24.22
N GLU A 94 2.62 7.81 -22.91
CA GLU A 94 2.51 9.12 -22.27
C GLU A 94 3.87 9.78 -21.98
N GLY A 95 4.99 9.13 -22.34
CA GLY A 95 6.34 9.65 -22.10
C GLY A 95 6.77 9.66 -20.62
N ILE A 96 6.04 8.96 -19.75
CA ILE A 96 6.37 8.82 -18.32
C ILE A 96 7.54 7.86 -18.15
N ILE A 97 7.55 6.79 -18.95
CA ILE A 97 8.64 5.84 -19.03
C ILE A 97 9.48 6.24 -20.24
N SER A 98 10.64 6.84 -19.99
CA SER A 98 11.52 7.39 -21.03
C SER A 98 12.41 6.35 -21.72
N TYR A 99 12.62 5.19 -21.10
CA TYR A 99 13.39 4.07 -21.63
C TYR A 99 13.00 2.76 -20.93
N ASP A 100 13.41 1.61 -21.47
CA ASP A 100 13.11 0.30 -20.90
C ASP A 100 14.02 -0.05 -19.71
N TYR A 101 13.77 0.61 -18.58
CA TYR A 101 14.51 0.45 -17.34
C TYR A 101 14.44 -0.97 -16.75
N TRP A 102 13.43 -1.77 -17.13
CA TRP A 102 13.35 -3.18 -16.73
C TRP A 102 14.31 -4.06 -17.51
N ARG A 103 14.48 -3.81 -18.80
CA ARG A 103 15.48 -4.51 -19.61
C ARG A 103 16.89 -4.20 -19.13
N GLU A 104 17.19 -2.93 -18.83
CA GLU A 104 18.48 -2.55 -18.26
C GLU A 104 18.75 -3.27 -16.92
N PHE A 105 17.75 -3.30 -16.04
CA PHE A 105 17.86 -4.04 -14.77
C PHE A 105 18.10 -5.54 -14.98
N ALA A 106 17.39 -6.17 -15.92
CA ALA A 106 17.55 -7.58 -16.22
C ALA A 106 18.94 -7.92 -16.80
N GLN A 107 19.53 -7.01 -17.56
CA GLN A 107 20.87 -7.17 -18.14
C GLN A 107 21.98 -6.92 -17.11
N ASN A 108 21.81 -5.95 -16.22
CA ASN A 108 22.82 -5.59 -15.22
C ASN A 108 22.15 -5.10 -13.92
N PRO A 109 21.76 -6.02 -13.01
CA PRO A 109 21.04 -5.66 -11.80
C PRO A 109 21.94 -4.89 -10.84
N LYS A 110 21.56 -3.64 -10.54
CA LYS A 110 22.25 -2.78 -9.57
C LYS A 110 21.52 -2.77 -8.23
N LYS A 111 22.28 -2.70 -7.13
CA LYS A 111 21.70 -2.63 -5.76
C LYS A 111 20.89 -1.36 -5.51
N ASP A 112 21.25 -0.27 -6.19
CA ASP A 112 20.63 1.05 -6.10
C ASP A 112 19.65 1.32 -7.25
N PHE A 113 19.22 0.28 -7.97
CA PHE A 113 18.22 0.41 -9.02
C PHE A 113 16.94 1.05 -8.48
N GLN A 114 16.46 2.07 -9.19
CA GLN A 114 15.21 2.74 -8.86
C GLN A 114 14.25 2.59 -10.02
N THR A 115 13.01 2.22 -9.69
CA THR A 115 11.95 2.15 -10.68
C THR A 115 11.49 3.55 -11.07
N ILE A 116 10.93 3.67 -12.27
CA ILE A 116 10.18 4.87 -12.66
C ILE A 116 8.79 4.78 -12.03
N TYR A 117 8.34 5.86 -11.38
CA TYR A 117 6.99 5.99 -10.82
C TYR A 117 6.12 6.86 -11.72
N TRP A 118 4.81 6.88 -11.46
CA TRP A 118 3.87 7.70 -12.23
C TRP A 118 3.88 9.17 -11.78
N GLU A 119 4.98 9.87 -12.07
CA GLU A 119 5.28 11.21 -11.53
C GLU A 119 4.61 12.36 -12.33
N LYS A 120 3.37 12.15 -12.80
CA LYS A 120 2.63 13.14 -13.62
C LYS A 120 1.88 14.19 -12.78
N ILE A 121 1.41 13.81 -11.60
CA ILE A 121 0.62 14.66 -10.69
C ILE A 121 1.40 14.97 -9.42
N LEU A 122 2.13 13.98 -8.90
CA LEU A 122 2.92 14.08 -7.68
C LEU A 122 4.36 13.72 -8.01
N SER A 123 5.29 14.49 -7.48
CA SER A 123 6.71 14.16 -7.56
C SER A 123 7.04 12.90 -6.73
N ARG A 124 8.16 12.23 -7.04
CA ARG A 124 8.70 11.16 -6.19
C ARG A 124 8.73 11.55 -4.72
N LYS A 125 9.24 12.75 -4.41
CA LYS A 125 9.34 13.24 -3.04
C LYS A 125 7.98 13.23 -2.34
N GLU A 126 6.95 13.80 -2.98
CA GLU A 126 5.59 13.84 -2.42
C GLU A 126 4.99 12.44 -2.26
N LEU A 127 5.23 11.53 -3.21
CA LEU A 127 4.75 10.14 -3.12
C LEU A 127 5.34 9.43 -1.89
N PHE A 128 6.65 9.57 -1.65
CA PHE A 128 7.30 8.95 -0.49
C PHE A 128 6.97 9.66 0.83
N GLU A 129 6.74 10.97 0.83
CA GLU A 129 6.24 11.69 2.00
C GLU A 129 4.82 11.21 2.37
N LEU A 130 3.93 11.05 1.39
CA LEU A 130 2.59 10.50 1.59
C LEU A 130 2.63 9.03 2.03
N LEU A 131 3.53 8.23 1.46
CA LEU A 131 3.75 6.85 1.88
C LEU A 131 4.16 6.78 3.34
N ASN A 132 5.17 7.57 3.73
CA ASN A 132 5.65 7.63 5.10
C ASN A 132 4.54 8.09 6.07
N TYR A 133 3.81 9.14 5.69
CA TYR A 133 2.63 9.61 6.44
C TYR A 133 1.57 8.51 6.59
N ALA A 134 1.28 7.74 5.53
CA ALA A 134 0.32 6.65 5.56
C ALA A 134 0.72 5.58 6.59
N TYR A 135 1.98 5.13 6.57
CA TYR A 135 2.48 4.14 7.53
C TYR A 135 2.46 4.68 8.96
N LYS A 136 3.02 5.87 9.19
CA LYS A 136 3.04 6.48 10.52
C LYS A 136 1.62 6.64 11.07
N SER A 137 0.71 7.24 10.30
CA SER A 137 -0.66 7.50 10.74
C SER A 137 -1.50 6.23 10.93
N PHE A 138 -1.18 5.12 10.27
CA PHE A 138 -1.86 3.84 10.46
C PHE A 138 -1.31 3.06 11.66
N TYR A 139 0.01 2.91 11.74
CA TYR A 139 0.67 2.05 12.73
C TYR A 139 0.85 2.72 14.10
N SER A 140 0.74 4.05 14.19
CA SER A 140 0.77 4.78 15.47
C SER A 140 -0.58 4.87 16.17
N ARG A 141 -1.67 4.38 15.55
CA ARG A 141 -3.02 4.44 16.14
C ARG A 141 -3.02 3.75 17.51
N PRO A 142 -3.50 4.40 18.59
CA PRO A 142 -3.49 3.81 19.93
C PRO A 142 -4.14 2.41 19.98
N GLY A 143 -5.30 2.25 19.33
CA GLY A 143 -5.99 0.96 19.25
C GLY A 143 -5.20 -0.13 18.53
N TYR A 144 -4.40 0.23 17.52
CA TYR A 144 -3.50 -0.71 16.86
C TYR A 144 -2.37 -1.14 17.80
N ILE A 145 -1.73 -0.19 18.47
CA ILE A 145 -0.63 -0.44 19.42
C ILE A 145 -1.10 -1.35 20.56
N VAL A 146 -2.24 -1.02 21.19
CA VAL A 146 -2.84 -1.83 22.26
C VAL A 146 -3.12 -3.26 21.77
N LYS A 147 -3.77 -3.42 20.61
CA LYS A 147 -4.04 -4.73 20.02
C LYS A 147 -2.75 -5.50 19.72
N ALA A 148 -1.69 -4.82 19.27
CA ALA A 148 -0.40 -5.44 18.98
C ALA A 148 0.32 -5.90 20.24
N LEU A 149 0.23 -5.15 21.35
CA LEU A 149 0.80 -5.49 22.65
C LEU A 149 0.07 -6.64 23.33
N LEU A 150 -1.27 -6.64 23.31
CA LEU A 150 -2.08 -7.74 23.88
C LEU A 150 -1.83 -9.10 23.19
N LYS A 151 -1.30 -9.09 21.95
CA LYS A 151 -0.94 -10.30 21.20
C LYS A 151 0.49 -10.80 21.46
N VAL A 152 1.31 -10.06 22.22
CA VAL A 152 2.70 -10.45 22.51
C VAL A 152 2.72 -11.66 23.43
N ARG A 153 3.45 -12.72 23.04
CA ARG A 153 3.56 -13.96 23.83
C ARG A 153 4.93 -14.16 24.49
N SER A 154 5.91 -13.31 24.17
CA SER A 154 7.25 -13.41 24.76
C SER A 154 8.01 -12.08 24.78
N PRO A 155 9.00 -11.92 25.69
CA PRO A 155 9.89 -10.75 25.71
C PRO A 155 10.67 -10.55 24.40
N GLY A 156 11.07 -11.65 23.74
CA GLY A 156 11.75 -11.60 22.45
C GLY A 156 10.86 -11.09 21.31
N GLU A 157 9.58 -11.44 21.32
CA GLU A 157 8.58 -10.88 20.40
C GLU A 157 8.38 -9.39 20.66
N LEU A 158 8.25 -8.97 21.93
CA LEU A 158 8.12 -7.56 22.30
C LEU A 158 9.29 -6.74 21.76
N LYS A 159 10.53 -7.19 21.98
CA LYS A 159 11.76 -6.54 21.48
C LYS A 159 11.75 -6.37 19.96
N ARG A 160 11.32 -7.40 19.21
CA ARG A 160 11.20 -7.34 17.74
C ARG A 160 10.15 -6.32 17.29
N LYS A 161 8.98 -6.29 17.94
CA LYS A 161 7.91 -5.34 17.63
C LYS A 161 8.31 -3.90 17.93
N ILE A 162 8.97 -3.65 19.08
CA ILE A 162 9.50 -2.32 19.42
C ILE A 162 10.52 -1.87 18.37
N LYS A 163 11.47 -2.74 18.00
CA LYS A 163 12.46 -2.43 16.95
C LYS A 163 11.80 -2.12 15.61
N ALA A 164 10.77 -2.86 15.21
CA ALA A 164 10.02 -2.60 13.99
C ALA A 164 9.24 -1.28 14.06
N GLY A 165 8.54 -1.01 15.17
CA GLY A 165 7.82 0.25 15.38
C GLY A 165 8.74 1.47 15.35
N TRP A 166 9.93 1.37 15.96
CA TRP A 166 10.93 2.44 15.92
C TRP A 166 11.44 2.73 14.51
N LYS A 167 11.59 1.69 13.66
CA LYS A 167 11.92 1.89 12.23
C LYS A 167 10.82 2.66 11.49
N VAL A 168 9.55 2.33 11.73
CA VAL A 168 8.42 3.05 11.09
C VAL A 168 8.38 4.52 11.50
N LEU A 169 8.67 4.84 12.76
CA LEU A 169 8.69 6.23 13.23
C LEU A 169 9.86 7.03 12.66
N ARG A 170 10.98 6.37 12.34
CA ARG A 170 12.18 6.98 11.78
C ARG A 170 12.27 6.96 10.26
N TRP A 171 11.30 6.33 9.59
CA TRP A 171 11.23 6.31 8.14
C TRP A 171 10.90 7.69 7.58
#